data_AF-V9IGM3-F1
#
_entry.id   AF-V9IGM3-F1
#
_cell.length_a   1.000
_cell.length_b   1.000
_cell.length_c   1.000
_cell.angle_alpha   90.00
_cell.angle_beta   90.00
_cell.angle_gamma   90.00
#
_symmetry.space_group_name_H-M   'P 1'
#
loop_
_entity.id
_entity.type
_entity.pdbx_description
1 polymer ?
#
loop_
_entity_poly.entity_id
_entity_poly.type
_entity_poly.pdbx_seq_one_letter_code
_entity_poly.pdbx_strand_id
1 'polypeptide(L)' 'MAELPSGLISHTRKVCSLYKRALRTLESFNYKRHEYRYEAILLRQRFEKNRHIPDARIAKKLLLEGEEELFKKYSLGTI' A
#
# COMPACT_ATOMS: atom_id res chain seq x y z
N MET A 1 15.32 4.17 24.63
CA MET A 1 13.89 4.37 24.29
C MET A 1 13.88 5.01 22.90
N ALA A 2 13.17 4.42 21.93
CA ALA A 2 13.17 4.98 20.58
C ALA A 2 12.42 6.32 20.60
N GLU A 3 13.12 7.42 20.39
CA GLU A 3 12.52 8.73 20.20
C GLU A 3 11.68 8.68 18.93
N LEU A 4 10.35 8.65 19.07
CA LEU A 4 9.44 8.74 17.93
C LEU A 4 9.43 10.20 17.50
N PRO A 5 9.98 10.58 16.33
CA PRO A 5 9.73 11.91 15.80
C PRO A 5 8.25 12.00 15.47
N SER A 6 7.46 12.61 16.36
CA SER A 6 6.05 12.93 16.23
C SER A 6 5.84 14.08 15.23
N GLY A 7 6.47 13.97 14.07
CA GLY A 7 6.36 14.90 12.97
C GLY A 7 5.14 14.60 12.10
N LEU A 8 4.57 15.64 11.52
CA LEU A 8 3.57 15.56 10.46
C LEU A 8 4.11 14.66 9.33
N ILE A 9 3.44 13.54 9.06
CA ILE A 9 3.84 12.61 8.01
C ILE A 9 3.40 13.17 6.65
N SER A 10 4.35 13.38 5.74
CA SER A 10 4.07 13.80 4.36
C SER A 10 3.20 12.77 3.63
N HIS A 11 2.39 13.22 2.67
CA HIS A 11 1.55 12.34 1.87
C HIS A 11 2.39 11.26 1.15
N THR A 12 3.55 11.63 0.62
CA THR A 12 4.49 10.70 -0.03
C THR A 12 4.94 9.58 0.90
N ARG A 13 5.24 9.89 2.16
CA ARG A 13 5.64 8.88 3.15
C ARG A 13 4.49 7.95 3.54
N LYS A 14 3.24 8.46 3.57
CA LYS A 14 2.04 7.62 3.75
C LYS A 14 1.86 6.64 2.58
N VAL A 15 1.99 7.13 1.34
CA VAL A 15 1.92 6.28 0.14
C VAL A 15 3.02 5.20 0.13
N CYS A 16 4.26 5.57 0.43
CA CYS A 16 5.37 4.60 0.53
C CYS A 16 5.13 3.56 1.63
N SER A 17 4.59 3.97 2.78
CA SER A 17 4.23 3.06 3.87
C SER A 17 3.13 2.08 3.45
N LEU A 18 2.07 2.56 2.80
CA LEU A 18 0.98 1.75 2.26
C LEU A 18 1.52 0.72 1.25
N TYR A 19 2.34 1.16 0.30
CA TYR A 19 2.94 0.27 -0.71
C TYR A 19 3.81 -0.82 -0.07
N LYS A 20 4.66 -0.46 0.91
CA LYS A 20 5.51 -1.42 1.62
C LYS A 20 4.67 -2.44 2.41
N ARG A 21 3.62 -1.98 3.09
CA ARG A 21 2.69 -2.85 3.82
C ARG A 21 2.00 -3.82 2.86
N ALA A 22 1.46 -3.31 1.75
CA ALA A 22 0.79 -4.13 0.73
C ALA A 22 1.70 -5.23 0.17
N LEU A 23 2.97 -4.93 -0.11
CA LEU A 23 3.93 -5.96 -0.55
C LEU A 23 4.16 -7.05 0.50
N ARG A 24 4.30 -6.68 1.78
CA ARG A 24 4.45 -7.66 2.88
C ARG A 24 3.18 -8.50 3.06
N THR A 25 2.01 -7.92 2.83
CA THR A 25 0.75 -8.64 2.79
C THR A 25 0.77 -9.69 1.67
N LEU A 26 1.12 -9.30 0.45
CA LEU A 26 1.22 -10.23 -0.69
C LEU A 26 2.24 -11.36 -0.44
N GLU A 27 3.39 -11.03 0.16
CA GLU A 27 4.41 -12.03 0.51
C GLU A 27 3.94 -13.01 1.57
N SER A 28 3.06 -12.59 2.48
CA SER A 28 2.48 -13.46 3.51
C SER A 28 1.43 -14.42 2.97
N PHE A 29 0.72 -14.04 1.90
CA PHE A 29 -0.30 -14.88 1.26
C PHE A 29 0.28 -15.82 0.20
N ASN A 30 1.34 -15.41 -0.51
CA ASN A 30 1.90 -16.20 -1.61
C ASN A 30 3.13 -16.99 -1.17
N TYR A 31 2.97 -18.31 -1.04
CA TYR A 31 4.09 -19.21 -0.76
C TYR A 31 5.08 -19.30 -1.93
N LYS A 32 4.63 -19.16 -3.17
CA LYS A 32 5.48 -19.28 -4.36
C LYS A 32 6.03 -17.94 -4.80
N ARG A 33 7.35 -17.90 -5.03
CA ARG A 33 8.08 -16.68 -5.39
C ARG A 33 7.68 -16.09 -6.75
N HIS A 34 7.30 -16.92 -7.72
CA HIS A 34 6.90 -16.45 -9.06
C HIS A 34 5.51 -15.80 -9.04
N GLU A 35 4.55 -16.40 -8.33
CA GLU A 35 3.20 -15.82 -8.10
C GLU A 35 3.33 -14.47 -7.39
N TYR A 36 4.12 -14.40 -6.31
CA TYR A 36 4.43 -13.15 -5.63
C TYR A 36 5.01 -12.08 -6.57
N ARG A 37 6.01 -12.43 -7.39
CA ARG A 37 6.64 -11.47 -8.31
C ARG A 37 5.65 -10.92 -9.33
N TYR A 38 4.78 -11.76 -9.87
CA TYR A 38 3.75 -11.33 -10.81
C TYR A 38 2.80 -10.32 -10.15
N GLU A 39 2.27 -10.65 -8.97
CA GLU A 39 1.36 -9.76 -8.24
C GLU A 39 2.02 -8.46 -7.78
N ALA A 40 3.29 -8.51 -7.37
CA ALA A 40 4.05 -7.32 -6.99
C ALA A 40 4.22 -6.34 -8.16
N ILE A 41 4.41 -6.86 -9.39
CA ILE A 41 4.49 -6.03 -10.60
C ILE A 41 3.13 -5.40 -10.91
N LEU A 42 2.04 -6.17 -10.82
CA LEU A 42 0.68 -5.64 -11.02
C LEU A 42 0.34 -4.57 -9.99
N LEU A 43 0.70 -4.78 -8.72
CA LEU A 43 0.55 -3.78 -7.67
C LEU A 43 1.32 -2.51 -8.02
N ARG A 44 2.60 -2.62 -8.39
CA ARG A 44 3.41 -1.47 -8.79
C ARG A 44 2.80 -0.72 -9.96
N GLN A 45 2.29 -1.42 -10.96
CA GLN A 45 1.62 -0.80 -12.12
C GLN A 45 0.39 0.00 -11.70
N ARG A 46 -0.42 -0.48 -10.74
CA ARG A 46 -1.56 0.28 -10.18
C ARG A 46 -1.10 1.58 -9.53
N PHE A 47 -0.01 1.56 -8.76
CA PHE A 47 0.52 2.76 -8.12
C PHE A 47 1.11 3.76 -9.14
N GLU A 48 1.84 3.28 -10.16
CA GLU A 48 2.39 4.15 -11.22
C GLU A 48 1.27 4.83 -12.04
N LYS A 49 0.17 4.14 -12.34
CA LYS A 49 -1.00 4.73 -13.02
C LYS A 49 -1.57 5.95 -12.27
N ASN A 50 -1.48 5.96 -10.95
CA ASN A 50 -2.02 7.02 -10.09
C ASN A 50 -0.95 8.03 -9.62
N ARG A 51 0.27 7.98 -10.16
CA ARG A 51 1.40 8.78 -9.69
C ARG A 51 1.27 10.29 -9.96
N HIS A 52 0.64 10.65 -11.08
CA HIS A 52 0.58 12.04 -11.58
C HIS A 52 -0.81 12.67 -11.39
N ILE A 53 -1.43 12.46 -10.23
CA ILE A 53 -2.72 13.09 -9.91
C ILE A 53 -2.46 14.50 -9.36
N PRO A 54 -2.94 15.57 -10.03
CA PRO A 54 -2.67 16.94 -9.61
C PRO A 54 -3.50 17.36 -8.39
N ASP A 55 -4.69 16.78 -8.20
CA ASP A 55 -5.58 17.14 -7.10
C ASP A 55 -5.27 16.34 -5.82
N ALA A 56 -4.84 17.04 -4.78
CA ALA A 56 -4.53 16.48 -3.47
C ALA A 56 -5.74 15.83 -2.77
N ARG A 57 -6.97 16.28 -3.07
CA ARG A 57 -8.19 15.69 -2.48
C ARG A 57 -8.42 14.28 -3.02
N ILE A 58 -8.25 14.11 -4.33
CA ILE A 58 -8.37 12.82 -5.01
C ILE A 58 -7.27 11.88 -4.53
N ALA A 59 -6.02 12.37 -4.46
CA ALA A 59 -4.89 11.58 -3.95
C ALA A 59 -5.11 11.09 -2.50
N LYS A 60 -5.69 11.94 -1.64
CA LYS A 60 -6.04 11.54 -0.26
C LYS A 60 -7.16 10.50 -0.23
N LYS A 61 -8.19 10.66 -1.07
CA LYS A 61 -9.30 9.71 -1.18
C LYS A 61 -8.81 8.32 -1.62
N LEU A 62 -7.99 8.27 -2.68
CA LEU A 62 -7.39 7.02 -3.17
C LEU A 62 -6.50 6.34 -2.13
N LEU A 63 -5.78 7.12 -1.31
CA LEU A 63 -4.98 6.57 -0.22
C LEU A 63 -5.88 5.89 0.83
N LEU A 64 -6.96 6.54 1.24
CA LEU A 64 -7.95 5.99 2.17
C LEU A 64 -8.58 4.70 1.62
N GLU A 65 -9.02 4.72 0.36
CA GLU A 65 -9.56 3.54 -0.32
C GLU A 65 -8.54 2.38 -0.35
N GLY A 66 -7.28 2.67 -0.64
CA GLY A 66 -6.21 1.68 -0.61
C GLY A 66 -5.90 1.13 0.80
N GLU A 67 -6.03 1.96 1.84
CA GLU A 67 -5.91 1.52 3.23
C GLU A 67 -7.08 0.62 3.65
N GLU A 68 -8.30 0.93 3.22
CA GLU A 68 -9.48 0.09 3.43
C GLU A 68 -9.39 -1.24 2.69
N GLU A 69 -8.97 -1.23 1.41
CA GLU A 69 -8.71 -2.45 0.63
C GLU A 69 -7.69 -3.35 1.34
N LEU A 70 -6.59 -2.78 1.80
CA LEU A 70 -5.56 -3.49 2.53
C LEU A 70 -6.08 -4.03 3.86
N PHE A 71 -6.83 -3.23 4.62
CA PHE A 71 -7.44 -3.66 5.88
C PHE A 71 -8.39 -4.84 5.67
N LYS A 72 -9.25 -4.79 4.65
CA LYS A 72 -10.15 -5.89 4.29
C LYS A 72 -9.38 -7.17 3.99
N LYS A 73 -8.28 -7.07 3.23
CA LYS A 73 -7.40 -8.23 2.96
C LYS A 73 -6.78 -8.82 4.24
N TYR A 74 -6.44 -7.98 5.22
CA TYR A 74 -5.93 -8.44 6.52
C TYR A 74 -7.03 -9.04 7.41
N SER A 75 -8.18 -8.38 7.52
CA SER A 75 -9.24 -8.72 8.46
C SER A 75 -10.01 -9.96 8.05
N LEU A 76 -10.15 -10.21 6.75
CA LEU A 76 -10.95 -11.33 6.28
C LEU A 76 -10.24 -12.66 6.46
N GLY A 77 -8.89 -12.71 6.54
CA GLY A 77 -8.14 -13.93 6.91
C GLY A 77 -8.49 -15.22 6.15
N THR A 78 -9.28 -15.15 5.08
CA THR A 78 -9.91 -16.20 4.25
C THR A 78 -11.01 -15.49 3.42
N ILE A 79 -11.44 -15.90 2.23
CA ILE A 79 -11.48 -17.19 1.55
C ILE A 79 -11.04 -16.95 0.10
#